data_AF-A0A9Q0XIP0-F1
#
_entry.id   AF-A0A9Q0XIP0-F1
#
_cell.length_a   1.000
_cell.length_b   1.000
_cell.length_c   1.000
_cell.angle_alpha   90.00
_cell.angle_beta   90.00
_cell.angle_gamma   90.00
#
_symmetry.space_group_name_H-M   'P 1'
#
loop_
_entity.id
_entity.type
_entity.pdbx_description
1 polymer ?
#
loop_
_entity_poly.entity_id
_entity_poly.type
_entity_poly.pdbx_seq_one_letter_code
_entity_poly.pdbx_strand_id
1 'polypeptide(L)'
;MPPKRKSARAQAPVKEKKLKEELELKPEPEGDGLQCTVAALKAAPKEKLKSKIDSACPLSSVDGAKIHEDYDCMLNQTNIGHNNNKFYIIQLIEHSGKYSCWNRWGRVGEPGQSKLSNFPSLEAAKKDFEKKF
;
A
#
# COMPACT_ATOMS: atom_id res chain seq x y z
N MET A 1 45.47 -9.99 31.15
CA MET A 1 44.40 -10.78 31.78
C MET A 1 44.72 -12.27 31.68
N PRO A 2 44.33 -13.10 32.67
CA PRO A 2 44.57 -14.55 32.73
C PRO A 2 43.61 -15.36 31.83
N PRO A 3 43.75 -16.71 31.72
CA PRO A 3 43.47 -17.46 30.49
C PRO A 3 42.22 -18.38 30.47
N LYS A 4 41.87 -18.82 29.23
CA LYS A 4 41.18 -20.06 28.78
C LYS A 4 39.67 -20.25 29.06
N ARG A 5 38.91 -20.60 28.00
CA ARG A 5 38.48 -22.00 27.70
C ARG A 5 37.88 -22.15 26.29
N LYS A 6 38.11 -23.35 25.73
CA LYS A 6 37.83 -23.83 24.37
C LYS A 6 36.37 -24.31 24.24
N SER A 7 35.79 -24.22 23.04
CA SER A 7 34.70 -25.12 22.62
C SER A 7 35.16 -25.92 21.39
N ALA A 8 35.03 -27.24 21.49
CA ALA A 8 35.58 -28.20 20.56
C ALA A 8 34.64 -28.43 19.37
N ARG A 9 35.25 -28.42 18.17
CA ARG A 9 34.75 -28.98 16.92
C ARG A 9 34.70 -30.50 17.05
N ALA A 10 33.55 -31.12 16.75
CA ALA A 10 33.44 -32.56 16.55
C ALA A 10 33.00 -32.82 15.09
N GLN A 11 33.77 -33.65 14.40
CA GLN A 11 33.47 -34.19 13.07
C GLN A 11 33.41 -35.74 13.14
N ALA A 12 32.51 -36.30 12.32
CA ALA A 12 32.51 -37.63 11.69
C ALA A 12 32.07 -38.85 12.55
N PRO A 13 31.44 -39.90 11.97
CA PRO A 13 31.92 -40.63 10.78
C PRO A 13 30.93 -40.96 9.66
N VAL A 14 31.53 -41.33 8.53
CA VAL A 14 31.03 -41.80 7.22
C VAL A 14 30.38 -43.19 7.30
N LYS A 15 29.35 -43.45 6.46
CA LYS A 15 29.05 -44.80 5.93
C LYS A 15 28.54 -44.71 4.49
N GLU A 16 29.35 -45.21 3.57
CA GLU A 16 29.01 -45.52 2.17
C GLU A 16 28.11 -46.77 2.11
N LYS A 17 27.10 -46.78 1.23
CA LYS A 17 26.64 -47.98 0.51
C LYS A 17 26.04 -47.56 -0.85
N LYS A 18 26.46 -48.30 -1.86
CA LYS A 18 26.34 -48.10 -3.31
C LYS A 18 25.42 -49.18 -3.87
N LEU A 19 24.42 -48.82 -4.70
CA LEU A 19 23.80 -49.62 -5.78
C LEU A 19 22.70 -48.73 -6.41
N LYS A 20 22.90 -48.10 -7.59
CA LYS A 20 22.48 -48.55 -8.93
C LYS A 20 21.08 -49.18 -8.96
N GLU A 21 20.08 -48.46 -9.48
CA GLU A 21 19.34 -48.85 -10.69
C GLU A 21 18.55 -47.66 -11.26
N GLU A 22 18.49 -47.63 -12.58
CA GLU A 22 17.91 -46.66 -13.50
C GLU A 22 16.41 -46.96 -13.73
N LEU A 23 15.63 -45.97 -14.24
CA LEU A 23 14.17 -45.93 -14.56
C LEU A 23 13.35 -45.07 -13.57
N GLU A 24 12.65 -43.99 -13.90
CA GLU A 24 12.17 -43.41 -15.16
C GLU A 24 12.04 -41.89 -15.00
N LEU A 25 12.46 -41.15 -16.03
CA LEU A 25 12.27 -39.71 -16.18
C LEU A 25 10.79 -39.45 -16.51
N LYS A 26 9.99 -39.01 -15.53
CA LYS A 26 8.73 -38.31 -15.84
C LYS A 26 9.06 -36.83 -16.06
N PRO A 27 8.62 -36.22 -17.17
CA PRO A 27 8.84 -34.82 -17.41
C PRO A 27 7.99 -34.03 -16.41
N GLU A 28 8.65 -33.36 -15.46
CA GLU A 28 8.04 -32.22 -14.78
C GLU A 28 7.76 -31.16 -15.85
N PRO A 29 6.52 -30.67 -16.00
CA PRO A 29 6.31 -29.44 -16.73
C PRO A 29 6.79 -28.30 -15.82
N GLU A 30 8.08 -27.98 -15.94
CA GLU A 30 8.58 -26.67 -15.55
C GLU A 30 7.90 -25.63 -16.44
N GLY A 31 6.82 -25.05 -15.92
CA GLY A 31 6.08 -24.00 -16.60
C GLY A 31 4.86 -23.59 -15.80
N ASP A 32 4.80 -22.31 -15.46
CA ASP A 32 3.54 -21.55 -15.36
C ASP A 32 2.78 -21.45 -14.04
N GLY A 33 3.45 -21.58 -12.90
CA GLY A 33 2.92 -21.01 -11.66
C GLY A 33 2.67 -19.48 -11.78
N LEU A 34 3.54 -18.79 -12.52
CA LEU A 34 3.41 -17.35 -12.80
C LEU A 34 2.30 -17.06 -13.81
N GLN A 35 2.15 -17.84 -14.88
CA GLN A 35 1.07 -17.58 -15.84
C GLN A 35 -0.31 -17.96 -15.27
N CYS A 36 -0.39 -19.02 -14.46
CA CYS A 36 -1.64 -19.42 -13.81
C CYS A 36 -2.10 -18.38 -12.77
N THR A 37 -1.17 -17.78 -12.02
CA THR A 37 -1.48 -16.68 -11.08
C THR A 37 -1.83 -15.39 -11.82
N VAL A 38 -1.15 -15.05 -12.91
CA VAL A 38 -1.48 -13.88 -13.74
C VAL A 38 -2.86 -14.06 -14.41
N ALA A 39 -3.20 -15.26 -14.86
CA ALA A 39 -4.52 -15.57 -15.42
C ALA A 39 -5.63 -15.48 -14.35
N ALA A 40 -5.37 -15.99 -13.14
CA ALA A 40 -6.30 -15.87 -12.02
C ALA A 40 -6.53 -14.41 -11.59
N LEU A 41 -5.47 -13.58 -11.55
CA LEU A 41 -5.59 -12.14 -11.24
C LEU A 41 -6.34 -11.36 -12.34
N LYS A 42 -6.22 -11.77 -13.60
CA LYS A 42 -6.97 -11.16 -14.71
C LYS A 42 -8.44 -11.56 -14.73
N ALA A 43 -8.77 -12.77 -14.27
CA ALA A 43 -10.14 -13.29 -14.20
C ALA A 43 -10.88 -12.89 -12.91
N ALA A 44 -10.17 -12.40 -11.90
CA ALA A 44 -10.77 -11.95 -10.65
C ALA A 44 -11.73 -10.76 -10.88
N PRO A 45 -12.93 -10.75 -10.26
CA PRO A 45 -13.82 -9.60 -10.28
C PRO A 45 -13.09 -8.38 -9.73
N LYS A 46 -13.02 -7.31 -10.53
CA LYS A 46 -12.48 -6.01 -10.11
C LYS A 46 -13.51 -5.31 -9.23
N GLU A 47 -13.75 -5.81 -8.02
CA GLU A 47 -14.44 -5.00 -7.02
C GLU A 47 -13.58 -3.78 -6.73
N LYS A 48 -14.11 -2.59 -7.05
CA LYS A 48 -13.48 -1.32 -6.68
C LYS A 48 -13.44 -1.25 -5.16
N LEU A 49 -12.25 -1.43 -4.60
CA LEU A 49 -12.03 -1.14 -3.18
C LEU A 49 -12.30 0.35 -2.98
N LYS A 50 -13.24 0.67 -2.09
CA LYS A 50 -13.51 2.05 -1.71
C LYS A 50 -12.30 2.58 -0.94
N SER A 51 -11.79 3.73 -1.36
CA SER A 51 -10.74 4.42 -0.62
C SER A 51 -11.17 4.69 0.82
N LYS A 52 -10.21 4.60 1.75
CA LYS A 52 -10.42 4.95 3.15
C LYS A 52 -10.17 6.45 3.33
N ILE A 53 -10.97 7.07 4.19
CA ILE A 53 -10.74 8.45 4.62
C ILE A 53 -9.38 8.52 5.34
N ASP A 54 -8.63 9.60 5.10
CA ASP A 54 -7.38 9.88 5.79
C ASP A 54 -7.56 9.82 7.31
N SER A 55 -6.66 9.12 8.00
CA SER A 55 -6.75 8.91 9.45
C SER A 55 -6.63 10.21 10.25
N ALA A 56 -5.99 11.24 9.69
CA ALA A 56 -5.92 12.56 10.30
C ALA A 56 -7.21 13.38 10.13
N CYS A 57 -8.15 12.93 9.28
CA CYS A 57 -9.43 13.60 9.11
C CYS A 57 -10.36 13.30 10.29
N PRO A 58 -10.97 14.31 10.93
CA PRO A 58 -11.95 14.10 12.01
C PRO A 58 -13.17 13.27 11.58
N LEU A 59 -13.51 13.28 10.28
CA LEU A 59 -14.61 12.50 9.73
C LEU A 59 -14.30 11.02 9.56
N SER A 60 -13.03 10.59 9.74
CA SER A 60 -12.64 9.18 9.64
C SER A 60 -13.29 8.30 10.71
N SER A 61 -13.59 8.86 11.89
CA SER A 61 -14.25 8.18 13.01
C SER A 61 -15.77 8.27 12.97
N VAL A 62 -16.35 9.00 12.01
CA VAL A 62 -17.80 9.22 11.94
C VAL A 62 -18.45 8.09 11.15
N ASP A 63 -19.41 7.40 11.77
CA ASP A 63 -20.18 6.34 11.11
C ASP A 63 -20.91 6.86 9.87
N GLY A 64 -20.74 6.17 8.75
CA GLY A 64 -21.37 6.52 7.47
C GLY A 64 -20.64 7.58 6.65
N ALA A 65 -19.52 8.14 7.14
CA ALA A 65 -18.64 8.95 6.30
C ALA A 65 -17.90 8.04 5.30
N LYS A 66 -17.96 8.41 4.03
CA LYS A 66 -17.28 7.69 2.93
C LYS A 66 -16.67 8.68 1.96
N ILE A 67 -15.64 8.25 1.25
CA ILE A 67 -15.15 8.99 0.09
C ILE A 67 -16.20 8.89 -1.01
N HIS A 68 -16.46 10.01 -1.66
CA HIS A 68 -17.38 10.08 -2.78
C HIS A 68 -16.70 9.58 -4.05
N GLU A 69 -17.21 8.47 -4.61
CA GLU A 69 -16.67 7.85 -5.83
C GLU A 69 -15.16 7.64 -5.75
N ASP A 70 -14.43 8.11 -6.77
CA ASP A 70 -12.98 8.02 -6.90
C ASP A 70 -12.30 9.39 -6.60
N TYR A 71 -12.98 10.30 -5.89
CA TYR A 71 -12.43 11.62 -5.50
C TYR A 71 -11.48 11.52 -4.29
N ASP A 72 -10.38 10.83 -4.51
CA ASP A 72 -9.27 10.64 -3.57
C ASP A 72 -7.96 10.79 -4.35
N CYS A 73 -7.18 11.82 -4.01
CA CYS A 73 -5.93 12.12 -4.70
C CYS A 73 -4.82 12.43 -3.70
N MET A 74 -3.66 11.83 -3.93
CA MET A 74 -2.42 12.13 -3.21
C MET A 74 -1.37 12.63 -4.20
N LEU A 75 -1.01 13.90 -4.08
CA LEU A 75 -0.02 14.60 -4.89
C LEU A 75 1.30 14.69 -4.11
N ASN A 76 2.42 14.52 -4.80
CA ASN A 76 3.74 14.72 -4.25
C ASN A 76 4.56 15.65 -5.15
N GLN A 77 5.28 16.56 -4.52
CA GLN A 77 6.19 17.48 -5.19
C GLN A 77 7.59 17.31 -4.59
N THR A 78 8.53 16.83 -5.39
CA THR A 78 9.93 16.69 -5.00
C THR A 78 10.81 17.63 -5.83
N ASN A 79 11.51 18.54 -5.16
CA ASN A 79 12.54 19.38 -5.75
C ASN A 79 13.89 19.03 -5.12
N ILE A 80 14.74 18.38 -5.91
CA ILE A 80 16.05 17.85 -5.48
C ILE A 80 17.01 18.97 -5.09
N GLY A 81 17.02 20.08 -5.84
CA GLY A 81 17.97 21.18 -5.63
C GLY A 81 17.84 21.86 -4.28
N HIS A 82 16.64 21.85 -3.69
CA HIS A 82 16.38 22.46 -2.38
C HIS A 82 15.96 21.42 -1.32
N ASN A 83 16.06 20.12 -1.61
CA ASN A 83 15.55 19.03 -0.77
C ASN A 83 14.11 19.27 -0.25
N ASN A 84 13.26 19.80 -1.13
CA ASN A 84 11.87 20.06 -0.81
C ASN A 84 11.04 18.86 -1.25
N ASN A 85 10.60 18.06 -0.30
CA ASN A 85 9.67 16.97 -0.53
C ASN A 85 8.36 17.27 0.19
N LYS A 86 7.31 17.55 -0.58
CA LYS A 86 6.01 17.95 -0.06
C LYS A 86 4.92 17.01 -0.56
N PHE A 87 3.92 16.77 0.27
CA PHE A 87 2.72 16.05 -0.10
C PHE A 87 1.50 16.97 -0.04
N TYR A 88 0.46 16.63 -0.81
CA TYR A 88 -0.86 17.24 -0.77
C TYR A 88 -1.91 16.14 -0.98
N ILE A 89 -2.77 15.90 0.00
CA ILE A 89 -3.88 14.95 -0.05
C ILE A 89 -5.17 15.75 -0.19
N ILE A 90 -6.04 15.32 -1.10
CA ILE A 90 -7.34 15.90 -1.39
C ILE A 90 -8.36 14.76 -1.40
N GLN A 91 -9.37 14.83 -0.56
CA GLN A 91 -10.44 13.83 -0.48
C GLN A 91 -11.81 14.50 -0.42
N LEU A 92 -12.73 14.05 -1.28
CA LEU A 92 -14.13 14.44 -1.20
C LEU A 92 -14.88 13.44 -0.31
N ILE A 93 -15.39 13.90 0.82
CA ILE A 93 -16.07 13.08 1.82
C ILE A 93 -17.57 13.40 1.78
N GLU A 94 -18.38 12.36 1.74
CA GLU A 94 -19.83 12.42 1.85
C GLU A 94 -20.24 11.80 3.20
N HIS A 95 -21.00 12.55 4.01
CA HIS A 95 -21.62 12.01 5.24
C HIS A 95 -23.03 12.58 5.39
N SER A 96 -24.03 11.72 5.63
CA SER A 96 -25.41 12.12 5.95
C SER A 96 -26.00 13.19 5.00
N GLY A 97 -25.73 13.09 3.70
CA GLY A 97 -26.20 14.05 2.69
C GLY A 97 -25.45 15.38 2.64
N LYS A 98 -24.37 15.54 3.41
CA LYS A 98 -23.45 16.68 3.40
C LYS A 98 -22.15 16.29 2.71
N TYR A 99 -21.52 17.28 2.08
CA TYR A 99 -20.25 17.10 1.37
C TYR A 99 -19.16 17.94 2.04
N SER A 100 -17.97 17.37 2.14
CA SER A 100 -16.80 18.02 2.73
C SER A 100 -15.56 17.72 1.90
N CYS A 101 -14.72 18.71 1.65
CA CYS A 101 -13.39 18.50 1.09
C CYS A 101 -12.36 18.48 2.22
N TRP A 102 -11.63 17.38 2.33
CA TRP A 102 -10.47 17.25 3.19
C TRP A 102 -9.22 17.54 2.38
N ASN A 103 -8.44 18.52 2.85
CA ASN A 103 -7.15 18.88 2.28
C ASN A 103 -6.08 18.72 3.36
N ARG A 104 -4.98 18.04 3.07
CA ARG A 104 -3.84 17.90 4.00
C ARG A 104 -2.53 18.04 3.26
N TRP A 105 -1.61 18.84 3.77
CA TRP A 105 -0.35 19.13 3.09
C TRP A 105 0.80 19.35 4.06
N GLY A 106 2.01 19.06 3.62
CA GLY A 106 3.17 19.23 4.49
C GLY A 106 4.44 18.66 3.89
N ARG A 107 5.47 18.54 4.74
CA ARG A 107 6.70 17.83 4.40
C ARG A 107 6.43 16.33 4.45
N VAL A 108 6.90 15.58 3.45
CA VAL A 108 6.74 14.12 3.43
C VAL A 108 7.40 13.50 4.66
N GLY A 109 6.68 12.62 5.35
CA GLY A 109 7.09 11.99 6.61
C GLY A 109 6.57 12.71 7.87
N GLU A 110 6.09 13.96 7.73
CA GLU A 110 5.53 14.74 8.83
C GLU A 110 3.99 14.78 8.78
N PRO A 111 3.29 15.06 9.90
CA PRO A 111 1.84 15.19 9.91
C PRO A 111 1.31 16.28 8.96
N GLY A 112 2.04 17.39 8.84
CA GLY A 112 1.64 18.54 8.02
C GLY A 112 0.51 19.37 8.64
N GLN A 113 -0.09 20.22 7.81
CA GLN A 113 -1.29 20.99 8.10
C GLN A 113 -2.49 20.38 7.38
N SER A 114 -3.68 20.65 7.88
CA SER A 114 -4.92 20.15 7.29
C SER A 114 -6.03 21.18 7.34
N LYS A 115 -6.99 21.05 6.42
CA LYS A 115 -8.20 21.86 6.35
C LYS A 115 -9.37 20.99 5.88
N LEU A 116 -10.43 21.01 6.67
CA LEU A 116 -11.73 20.47 6.31
C LEU A 116 -12.64 21.63 5.89
N SER A 117 -13.14 21.60 4.66
CA SER A 117 -14.10 22.58 4.15
C SER A 117 -15.45 21.89 3.95
N ASN A 118 -16.53 22.44 4.49
CA ASN A 118 -17.89 21.92 4.32
C ASN A 118 -18.60 22.65 3.16
N PHE A 119 -19.39 21.91 2.39
CA PHE A 119 -20.12 22.44 1.23
C PHE A 119 -21.61 22.05 1.29
N PRO A 120 -22.50 22.93 0.80
CA PRO A 120 -23.93 22.68 0.78
C PRO A 120 -24.37 21.74 -0.35
N SER A 121 -23.57 21.60 -1.42
CA SER A 121 -23.90 20.76 -2.58
C SER A 121 -22.68 19.98 -3.06
N LEU A 122 -22.95 18.84 -3.71
CA LEU A 122 -21.91 17.99 -4.30
C LEU A 122 -21.13 18.75 -5.38
N GLU A 123 -21.82 19.51 -6.22
CA GLU A 123 -21.19 20.26 -7.31
C GLU A 123 -20.22 21.32 -6.80
N ALA A 124 -20.56 22.02 -5.71
CA ALA A 124 -19.66 22.99 -5.10
C ALA A 124 -18.41 22.32 -4.51
N ALA A 125 -18.57 21.15 -3.90
CA ALA A 125 -17.47 20.37 -3.35
C ALA A 125 -16.56 19.82 -4.47
N LYS A 126 -17.14 19.28 -5.56
CA LYS A 126 -16.40 18.83 -6.75
C LYS A 126 -15.61 19.97 -7.39
N LYS A 127 -16.20 21.16 -7.53
CA LYS A 127 -15.49 22.35 -8.04
C LYS A 127 -14.31 22.77 -7.16
N ASP A 128 -14.44 22.71 -5.83
CA ASP A 128 -13.31 23.01 -4.94
C ASP A 128 -12.21 21.95 -5.03
N PHE A 129 -12.59 20.67 -5.14
CA PHE A 129 -11.66 19.56 -5.36
C PHE A 129 -10.87 19.76 -6.66
N GLU A 130 -11.58 19.95 -7.79
CA GLU A 130 -10.98 20.13 -9.11
C GLU A 130 -10.12 21.40 -9.20
N LYS A 131 -10.42 22.43 -8.42
CA LYS A 131 -9.60 23.65 -8.35
C LYS A 131 -8.28 23.43 -7.59
N LYS A 132 -8.24 22.46 -6.68
CA LYS A 132 -7.07 22.17 -5.83
C LYS A 132 -6.16 21.11 -6.43
N PHE A 133 -6.73 20.21 -7.20
CA PHE A 133 -6.01 19.24 -8.02
C PHE A 133 -5.23 19.94 -9.14
#